data_AF-Q739Q4-F1
#
_entry.id   AF-Q739Q4-F1
#
_cell.length_a   1.000
_cell.length_b   1.000
_cell.length_c   1.000
_cell.angle_alpha   90.00
_cell.angle_beta   90.00
_cell.angle_gamma   90.00
#
_symmetry.space_group_name_H-M   'P 1'
#
loop_
_entity.id
_entity.type
_entity.pdbx_description
1 polymer ?
#
loop_
_entity_poly.entity_id
_entity_poly.type
_entity_poly.pdbx_seq_one_letter_code
_entity_poly.pdbx_strand_id
1 'polypeptide(L)' 'MSKQDDEWLMSERKWLNGVAHNQYYLWFHVLEDEMSHRGQIRMIKNKLFEN' A
#
# COMPACT_ATOMS: atom_id res chain seq x y z
N MET A 1 21.81 -1.71 -1.40
CA MET A 1 20.55 -1.03 -1.02
C MET A 1 20.94 0.23 -0.27
N SER A 2 20.60 1.42 -0.78
CA SER A 2 20.79 2.64 0.01
C SER A 2 19.92 2.51 1.26
N LYS A 3 20.50 2.68 2.44
CA LYS A 3 19.73 2.78 3.69
C LYS A 3 19.01 4.10 3.66
N GLN A 4 17.73 4.07 3.34
CA GLN A 4 16.83 5.17 3.65
C GLN A 4 16.72 5.23 5.18
N ASP A 5 16.80 6.43 5.76
CA ASP A 5 16.69 6.65 7.20
C ASP A 5 15.28 7.10 7.60
N ASP A 6 15.06 7.27 8.90
CA ASP A 6 13.75 7.68 9.44
C ASP A 6 13.36 9.08 8.98
N GLU A 7 14.33 9.97 8.74
CA GLU A 7 14.08 11.30 8.17
C GLU A 7 13.50 11.21 6.76
N TRP A 8 14.07 10.36 5.90
CA TRP A 8 13.49 10.08 4.59
C TRP A 8 12.10 9.45 4.71
N LEU A 9 11.91 8.51 5.63
CA LEU A 9 10.63 7.81 5.80
C LEU A 9 9.50 8.78 6.14
N MET A 10 9.81 9.78 6.95
CA MET A 10 8.87 10.81 7.40
C MET A 10 8.82 12.05 6.49
N SER A 11 9.65 12.11 5.43
CA SER A 11 9.70 13.26 4.53
C SER A 11 8.36 13.51 3.82
N GLU A 12 7.83 14.72 3.97
CA GLU A 12 6.60 15.15 3.32
C GLU A 12 6.85 15.55 1.86
N ARG A 13 5.94 15.13 0.99
CA ARG A 13 5.82 15.55 -0.40
C ARG A 13 4.35 15.88 -0.69
N LYS A 14 4.10 16.59 -1.78
CA LYS A 14 2.74 16.93 -2.21
C LYS A 14 2.49 16.37 -3.59
N TRP A 15 1.30 15.80 -3.78
CA TRP A 15 0.78 15.47 -5.08
C TRP A 15 0.47 16.74 -5.89
N LEU A 16 0.19 16.59 -7.19
CA LEU A 16 -0.18 17.72 -8.05
C LEU A 16 -1.43 18.46 -7.58
N ASN A 17 -2.32 17.78 -6.85
CA ASN A 17 -3.52 18.37 -6.25
C ASN A 17 -3.27 19.03 -4.87
N GLY A 18 -2.01 19.11 -4.43
CA GLY A 18 -1.63 19.75 -3.17
C GLY A 18 -1.77 18.87 -1.92
N VAL A 19 -2.32 17.66 -2.04
CA VAL A 19 -2.46 16.73 -0.91
C VAL A 19 -1.09 16.24 -0.47
N ALA A 20 -0.80 16.37 0.83
CA ALA A 20 0.44 15.92 1.44
C ALA A 20 0.47 14.39 1.60
N HIS A 21 1.66 13.81 1.45
CA HIS A 21 1.94 12.41 1.71
C HIS A 21 3.41 12.26 2.14
N ASN A 22 3.75 11.15 2.80
CA ASN A 22 5.13 10.79 3.09
C ASN A 22 5.43 9.35 2.65
N GLN A 23 6.68 8.91 2.78
CA GLN A 23 7.07 7.56 2.35
C GLN A 23 6.41 6.48 3.21
N TYR A 24 6.29 6.72 4.52
CA TYR A 24 5.58 5.81 5.43
C TYR A 24 4.15 5.50 4.96
N TYR A 25 3.37 6.54 4.65
CA TYR A 25 2.00 6.39 4.14
C TYR A 25 1.95 5.57 2.85
N LEU A 26 2.86 5.85 1.90
CA LEU A 26 2.88 5.13 0.62
C LEU A 26 3.16 3.63 0.80
N TRP A 27 4.13 3.30 1.65
CA TRP A 27 4.46 1.90 1.95
C TRP A 27 3.30 1.18 2.63
N PHE A 28 2.68 1.82 3.62
CA PHE A 28 1.52 1.27 4.30
C PHE A 28 0.34 1.05 3.33
N HIS A 29 0.07 2.03 2.46
CA HIS A 29 -0.98 1.93 1.46
C HIS A 29 -0.76 0.76 0.49
N VAL A 30 0.48 0.55 0.00
CA VAL A 30 0.79 -0.58 -0.89
C VAL A 30 0.58 -1.92 -0.19
N LEU A 31 1.02 -2.05 1.07
CA LEU A 31 0.83 -3.27 1.84
C LEU A 31 -0.65 -3.57 2.09
N GLU A 32 -1.43 -2.54 2.47
CA GLU A 32 -2.87 -2.66 2.70
C GLU A 32 -3.61 -3.05 1.41
N ASP A 33 -3.30 -2.41 0.29
CA ASP A 33 -3.89 -2.69 -1.02
C ASP A 33 -3.59 -4.13 -1.48
N GLU A 34 -2.35 -4.60 -1.32
CA GLU A 34 -1.97 -5.98 -1.67
C GLU A 34 -2.73 -7.00 -0.81
N MET A 35 -2.82 -6.77 0.50
CA MET A 35 -3.56 -7.65 1.42
C MET A 35 -5.05 -7.69 1.08
N SER A 36 -5.66 -6.54 0.82
CA SER A 36 -7.05 -6.40 0.43
C SER A 36 -7.34 -7.14 -0.89
N HIS A 37 -6.51 -6.95 -1.92
CA HIS A 37 -6.65 -7.64 -3.20
C HIS A 37 -6.48 -9.16 -3.07
N ARG A 38 -5.52 -9.64 -2.27
CA ARG A 38 -5.37 -11.08 -1.99
C ARG A 38 -6.61 -11.66 -1.32
N GLY A 39 -7.24 -10.91 -0.41
CA GLY A 39 -8.51 -11.28 0.21
C GLY A 39 -9.64 -11.42 -0.81
N GLN A 40 -9.79 -10.43 -1.70
CA GLN A 40 -10.81 -10.45 -2.76
C GLN A 40 -10.61 -11.64 -3.71
N ILE A 41 -9.39 -11.89 -4.17
CA ILE A 41 -9.06 -13.04 -5.02
C ILE A 41 -9.41 -14.35 -4.31
N ARG A 42 -9.08 -14.49 -3.03
CA ARG A 42 -9.43 -15.68 -2.25
C ARG A 42 -10.95 -15.89 -2.18
N MET A 43 -11.72 -14.83 -1.94
CA MET A 43 -13.18 -14.91 -1.91
C MET A 43 -13.76 -15.34 -3.26
N ILE A 44 -13.26 -14.78 -4.36
CA ILE A 44 -13.68 -15.14 -5.71
C ILE A 44 -13.34 -16.61 -5.99
N LYS A 45 -12.12 -17.06 -5.66
CA LYS A 45 -11.73 -18.47 -5.82
C LYS A 45 -12.65 -19.40 -5.04
N ASN A 46 -12.97 -19.08 -3.79
CA ASN A 46 -13.90 -19.89 -2.99
C ASN A 46 -15.26 -20.00 -3.68
N LYS A 47 -15.84 -18.89 -4.15
CA LYS A 47 -17.14 -18.90 -4.84
C LYS A 47 -17.12 -19.66 -6.18
N LEU A 48 -16.02 -19.62 -6.92
CA LEU A 48 -15.90 -20.29 -8.23
C LEU A 48 -15.63 -21.80 -8.11
N PHE A 49 -15.00 -22.23 -7.02
CA PHE A 49 -14.58 -23.62 -6.80
C PHE A 49 -15.26 -24.27 -5.59
N GLU A 50 -16.35 -23.68 -5.10
CA GLU A 50 -17.28 -24.30 -4.15
C GLU A 50 -17.94 -25.52 -4.83
N ASN A 51 -17.63 -26.72 -4.33
CA ASN A 51 -18.40 -27.95 -4.53
C ASN A 51 -19.30 -28.18 -3.30
#